data_AF-A0A542AQE6-F1
#
_entry.id   AF-A0A542AQE6-F1
#
_cell.length_a   1.000
_cell.length_b   1.000
_cell.length_c   1.000
_cell.angle_alpha   90.00
_cell.angle_beta   90.00
_cell.angle_gamma   90.00
#
_symmetry.space_group_name_H-M   'P 1'
#
loop_
_entity.id
_entity.type
_entity.pdbx_description
1 polymer ?
#
loop_
_entity_poly.entity_id
_entity_poly.type
_entity_poly.pdbx_seq_one_letter_code
_entity_poly.pdbx_strand_id
1 'polypeptide(L)' 'MLENETELLKYENAQLRGVIEQMDPDLFNRKCRVCGCDWYHSCPGGCWWVEDDLCSSCAEEGVGSKNGGN' A
#
# COMPACT_ATOMS: atom_id res chain seq x y z
N MET A 1 32.58 -17.45 25.00
CA MET A 1 31.15 -17.44 25.41
C MET A 1 30.45 -16.11 25.10
N LEU A 2 31.13 -15.12 24.48
CA LEU A 2 30.50 -13.87 24.00
C LEU A 2 30.33 -13.86 22.47
N GLU A 3 31.19 -14.60 21.76
CA GLU A 3 31.14 -14.71 20.30
C GLU A 3 29.89 -15.46 19.82
N ASN A 4 29.43 -16.48 20.55
CA ASN A 4 28.21 -17.24 20.22
C ASN A 4 26.94 -16.40 20.39
N GLU A 5 26.87 -15.58 21.45
CA GLU A 5 25.75 -14.67 21.70
C GLU A 5 25.69 -13.57 20.64
N THR A 6 26.85 -13.05 20.25
CA THR A 6 26.95 -12.06 19.16
C THR A 6 26.49 -12.65 17.82
N GLU A 7 26.82 -13.91 17.52
CA GLU A 7 26.36 -14.60 16.30
C GLU A 7 24.86 -14.89 16.32
N LEU A 8 24.30 -15.29 17.47
CA LEU A 8 22.86 -15.46 17.66
C LEU A 8 22.11 -14.15 17.41
N LEU A 9 22.58 -13.05 17.99
CA LEU A 9 22.00 -11.72 17.79
C LEU A 9 22.09 -11.27 16.34
N LYS A 10 23.21 -11.52 15.65
CA LYS A 10 23.33 -11.21 14.21
C LYS A 10 22.32 -11.98 13.37
N TYR A 11 22.14 -13.27 13.66
CA TYR A 11 21.15 -14.11 12.97
C TYR A 11 19.73 -13.58 13.19
N GLU A 12 19.35 -13.32 14.43
CA GLU A 12 18.02 -12.79 14.76
C GLU A 12 17.76 -11.43 14.10
N ASN A 13 18.75 -10.52 14.12
CA ASN A 13 18.65 -9.25 13.41
C ASN A 13 18.50 -9.42 11.88
N ALA A 14 19.17 -10.41 11.28
CA ALA A 14 19.02 -10.69 9.85
C ALA A 14 17.62 -11.23 9.52
N GLN A 15 17.07 -12.12 10.35
CA GLN A 15 15.70 -12.63 10.18
C GLN A 15 14.66 -11.49 10.29
N LEU A 16 14.82 -10.60 11.28
CA LEU A 16 13.93 -9.44 11.47
C LEU A 16 13.99 -8.46 10.29
N ARG A 17 15.18 -8.22 9.72
CA ARG A 17 15.35 -7.39 8.51
C ARG A 17 14.61 -7.95 7.31
N GLY A 18 14.67 -9.27 7.10
CA GLY A 18 13.94 -9.93 6.00
C GLY A 18 12.43 -9.72 6.10
N VAL A 19 11.87 -9.70 7.31
CA VAL A 19 10.44 -9.41 7.53
C VAL A 19 10.10 -7.95 7.19
N ILE A 20 10.95 -7.00 7.57
CA ILE A 20 10.75 -5.57 7.27
C ILE A 20 10.83 -5.31 5.76
N GLU A 21 11.77 -5.96 5.06
CA GLU A 21 11.95 -5.82 3.60
C GLU A 21 10.83 -6.44 2.77
N GLN A 22 10.12 -7.44 3.31
CA GLN A 22 8.97 -8.06 2.65
C GLN A 22 7.71 -7.20 2.65
N MET A 23 7.67 -6.16 3.48
CA MET A 23 6.52 -5.27 3.56
C MET A 23 6.60 -4.22 2.45
N ASP A 24 5.64 -4.25 1.51
CA ASP A 24 5.59 -3.30 0.39
C ASP A 24 5.56 -1.85 0.91
N PRO A 25 6.65 -1.07 0.73
CA PRO A 25 6.72 0.29 1.23
C PRO A 25 5.73 1.23 0.55
N ASP A 26 5.24 0.87 -0.63
CA ASP A 26 4.32 1.67 -1.42
C ASP A 26 2.85 1.39 -1.06
N LEU A 27 2.59 0.40 -0.19
CA LEU A 27 1.25 0.09 0.28
C LEU A 27 0.55 1.32 0.89
N PHE A 28 1.27 2.17 1.62
CA PHE A 28 0.71 3.37 2.24
C PHE A 28 0.78 4.63 1.36
N ASN A 29 1.60 4.60 0.31
CA ASN A 29 1.78 5.73 -0.61
C ASN A 29 0.95 5.60 -1.89
N ARG A 30 0.19 4.51 -2.05
CA ARG A 30 -0.63 4.27 -3.25
C ARG A 30 -1.70 5.35 -3.46
N LYS A 31 -1.88 5.72 -4.73
CA LYS A 31 -2.89 6.69 -5.20
C LYS A 31 -3.56 6.15 -6.46
N CYS A 32 -4.85 6.41 -6.63
CA CYS A 32 -5.58 5.97 -7.81
C CYS A 32 -5.09 6.77 -9.03
N ARG A 33 -4.69 6.08 -10.10
CA ARG A 33 -4.17 6.66 -11.33
C ARG A 33 -5.16 7.58 -12.06
N VAL A 34 -6.45 7.49 -11.73
CA VAL A 34 -7.52 8.25 -12.38
C VAL A 34 -7.92 9.47 -11.55
N CYS A 35 -8.31 9.27 -10.28
CA CYS A 35 -8.84 10.34 -9.42
C CYS A 35 -7.88 10.81 -8.32
N GLY A 36 -6.78 10.09 -8.07
CA GLY A 36 -5.80 10.42 -7.05
C GLY A 36 -6.21 10.09 -5.61
N CYS A 37 -7.33 9.40 -5.37
CA CYS A 37 -7.74 9.00 -4.03
C CYS A 37 -6.67 8.14 -3.33
N ASP A 38 -6.57 8.26 -2.01
CA ASP A 38 -5.63 7.53 -1.18
C ASP A 38 -6.28 7.04 0.13
N TRP A 39 -5.49 6.48 1.03
CA TRP A 39 -5.98 5.98 2.33
C TRP A 39 -6.67 7.03 3.19
N TYR A 40 -6.30 8.31 3.04
CA TYR A 40 -6.83 9.41 3.84
C TYR A 40 -7.90 10.22 3.09
N HIS A 41 -7.90 10.17 1.76
CA HIS A 41 -8.80 10.92 0.90
C HIS A 41 -9.49 9.97 -0.09
N SER A 42 -10.61 9.38 0.33
CA SER A 42 -11.43 8.52 -0.52
C SER A 42 -12.25 9.32 -1.54
N CYS A 43 -12.75 8.64 -2.57
CA CYS A 43 -13.75 9.22 -3.48
C CYS A 43 -15.03 9.62 -2.73
N PRO A 44 -15.84 10.56 -3.27
CA PRO A 44 -17.17 10.85 -2.74
C PRO A 44 -18.02 9.57 -2.63
N GLY A 45 -18.59 9.32 -1.46
CA GLY A 45 -19.34 8.08 -1.18
C GLY A 45 -18.45 6.88 -0.77
N GLY A 46 -17.13 7.03 -0.82
CA GLY A 46 -16.15 5.99 -0.51
C GLY A 46 -15.79 5.12 -1.72
N CYS A 47 -14.58 4.58 -1.69
CA CYS A 47 -14.07 3.64 -2.70
C CYS A 47 -13.13 2.62 -2.03
N TRP A 48 -12.88 1.50 -2.70
CA TRP A 48 -11.86 0.52 -2.30
C TRP A 48 -10.87 0.29 -3.43
N TRP A 49 -9.71 -0.31 -3.13
CA TRP A 49 -8.73 -0.67 -4.15
C TRP A 49 -9.16 -1.93 -4.90
N VAL A 50 -9.15 -1.87 -6.23
CA VAL A 50 -9.36 -3.04 -7.10
C VAL A 50 -8.05 -3.52 -7.74
N GLU A 51 -7.12 -2.61 -7.95
CA GLU A 51 -5.75 -2.85 -8.40
C GLU A 51 -4.78 -2.00 -7.57
N ASP A 52 -3.48 -2.16 -7.77
CA ASP A 52 -2.46 -1.43 -7.00
C ASP A 52 -2.54 0.09 -7.14
N ASP A 53 -2.99 0.57 -8.29
CA ASP A 53 -3.15 2.00 -8.60
C ASP A 53 -4.56 2.34 -9.15
N LEU A 54 -5.60 1.53 -8.86
CA LEU A 54 -6.98 1.81 -9.29
C LEU A 54 -8.00 1.57 -8.17
N CYS A 55 -8.89 2.54 -7.97
CA CYS A 55 -10.03 2.42 -7.07
C CYS A 55 -11.31 1.94 -7.77
N SER A 56 -12.23 1.39 -6.99
CA SER A 56 -13.51 0.84 -7.46
C SER A 56 -14.36 1.87 -8.19
N SER A 57 -14.48 3.10 -7.67
CA SER A 57 -15.26 4.15 -8.33
C SER A 57 -14.76 4.43 -9.74
N CYS A 58 -13.44 4.53 -9.94
CA CYS A 58 -12.88 4.75 -11.27
C CYS A 58 -12.92 3.51 -12.17
N ALA A 59 -12.86 2.31 -11.59
CA ALA A 59 -13.05 1.07 -12.33
C ALA A 59 -14.49 0.96 -12.87
N GLU A 60 -15.48 1.39 -12.08
CA GLU A 60 -16.89 1.44 -12.47
C GLU A 60 -17.19 2.58 -13.46
N GLU A 61 -16.57 3.75 -13.28
CA GLU A 61 -16.72 4.91 -14.19
C GLU A 61 -16.15 4.67 -15.59
N GLY A 62 -15.25 3.68 -15.75
CA GLY A 62 -14.85 3.13 -17.05
C GLY A 62 -16.00 2.54 -17.86
N VAL A 63 -17.18 2.36 -17.24
CA VAL A 63 -18.47 2.00 -17.85
C VAL A 63 -19.45 3.18 -17.75
N GLY A 64 -18.99 4.38 -18.07
CA GLY A 64 -19.86 5.50 -18.46
C GLY A 64 -20.53 6.26 -17.31
N SER A 65 -19.78 7.11 -16.61
CA SER A 65 -20.26 8.43 -16.20
C SER A 65 -19.12 9.30 -15.69
N LYS A 66 -18.68 10.25 -16.53
CA LYS A 66 -18.01 11.45 -16.02
C LYS A 66 -19.08 12.32 -15.35
N ASN A 67 -18.92 12.64 -14.07
CA ASN A 67 -19.35 13.90 -13.42
C ASN A 67 -18.70 13.89 -12.03
N GLY A 68 -17.63 14.65 -11.77
CA GLY A 68 -17.66 16.12 -11.77
C GLY A 68 -17.97 16.57 -10.36
N GLY A 69 -16.92 16.96 -9.62
CA GLY A 69 -16.98 17.34 -8.21
C GLY A 69 -17.87 18.55 -7.92
N ASN A 70 -18.14 18.72 -6.63
CA ASN A 70 -18.63 19.96 -6.02
C ASN A 70 -17.65 20.37 -4.93
#